data_AF-A0A2V9BFL8-F1
#
_entry.id   AF-A0A2V9BFL8-F1
#
_cell.length_a   1.000
_cell.length_b   1.000
_cell.length_c   1.000
_cell.angle_alpha   90.00
_cell.angle_beta   90.00
_cell.angle_gamma   90.00
#
_symmetry.space_group_name_H-M   'P 1'
#
loop_
_entity.id
_entity.type
_entity.pdbx_description
1 polymer ?
#
loop_
_entity_poly.entity_id
_entity_poly.type
_entity_poly.pdbx_seq_one_letter_code
_entity_poly.pdbx_strand_id
1 'polypeptide(L)'
;MIAENQSAQKSIFKNPFVYSSLLVLIVAVYVGWIIFSRHQDTRAYDKRAADAQGKKQREQDQAAIEQLGGSQLAIQMLYAPPRIHRGETAQVCFGVANARTVTLEPQNSQVWPSHNLCVEVRPAKTTTYTLTATGADGQSVSQEVTVEVH
;
A
#
# COMPACT_ATOMS: atom_id res chain seq x y z
N MET A 1 19.95 -19.40 87.95
CA MET A 1 18.80 -19.94 87.19
C MET A 1 17.88 -18.75 86.93
N ILE A 2 18.12 -18.03 85.83
CA ILE A 2 17.35 -18.03 84.56
C ILE A 2 15.86 -17.68 84.75
N ALA A 3 15.42 -16.75 83.89
CA ALA A 3 14.06 -16.46 83.39
C ALA A 3 13.50 -15.12 83.89
N GLU A 4 12.94 -14.23 83.07
CA GLU A 4 12.86 -14.14 81.61
C GLU A 4 12.37 -12.72 81.30
N ASN A 5 12.76 -12.24 80.13
CA ASN A 5 12.52 -10.92 79.58
C ASN A 5 11.02 -10.66 79.35
N GLN A 6 10.44 -9.65 80.02
CA GLN A 6 9.08 -9.16 79.71
C GLN A 6 9.19 -7.80 79.01
N SER A 7 9.62 -7.83 77.74
CA SER A 7 9.40 -6.70 76.85
C SER A 7 7.91 -6.58 76.58
N ALA A 8 7.31 -5.53 77.14
CA ALA A 8 5.93 -5.15 76.91
C ALA A 8 5.69 -4.87 75.42
N GLN A 9 5.36 -5.90 74.65
CA GLN A 9 4.85 -5.78 73.30
C GLN A 9 3.43 -5.24 73.39
N LYS A 10 3.31 -3.91 73.50
CA LYS A 10 2.05 -3.19 73.53
C LYS A 10 1.33 -3.46 72.21
N SER A 11 0.31 -4.32 72.29
CA SER A 11 -0.50 -4.77 71.18
C SER A 11 -1.20 -3.58 70.50
N ILE A 12 -0.63 -3.14 69.39
CA ILE A 12 -1.24 -2.20 68.43
C ILE A 12 -2.38 -2.89 67.64
N PHE A 13 -2.60 -4.19 67.86
CA PHE A 13 -3.43 -5.09 67.04
C PHE A 13 -4.88 -5.30 67.51
N LYS A 14 -5.44 -4.47 68.40
CA LYS A 14 -6.84 -4.61 68.86
C LYS A 14 -7.84 -3.53 68.40
N ASN A 15 -7.43 -2.56 67.57
CA ASN A 15 -8.32 -1.49 67.13
C ASN A 15 -8.93 -1.77 65.73
N PRO A 16 -10.26 -1.87 65.59
CA PRO A 16 -10.92 -2.16 64.30
C PRO A 16 -10.67 -1.08 63.24
N PHE A 17 -10.45 0.17 63.67
CA PHE A 17 -10.06 1.27 62.78
C PHE A 17 -8.70 1.08 62.11
N VAL A 18 -7.76 0.39 62.75
CA VAL A 18 -6.42 0.14 62.19
C VAL A 18 -6.50 -0.88 61.05
N TYR A 19 -7.35 -1.89 61.17
CA TYR A 19 -7.61 -2.86 60.11
C TYR A 19 -8.33 -2.25 58.90
N SER A 20 -9.31 -1.38 59.13
CA SER A 20 -9.99 -0.65 58.06
C SER A 20 -9.01 0.27 57.32
N SER A 21 -8.15 0.98 58.04
CA SER A 21 -7.08 1.79 57.44
C SER A 21 -6.07 0.95 56.64
N LEU A 22 -5.71 -0.24 57.13
CA LEU A 22 -4.82 -1.17 56.43
C LEU A 22 -5.43 -1.68 55.11
N LEU A 23 -6.71 -2.05 55.11
CA LEU A 23 -7.41 -2.48 53.89
C LEU A 23 -7.51 -1.36 52.86
N VAL A 24 -7.81 -0.13 53.28
CA VAL A 24 -7.85 1.03 52.38
C VAL A 24 -6.48 1.31 51.77
N LEU A 25 -5.40 1.21 52.55
CA LEU A 25 -4.04 1.37 52.02
C LEU A 25 -3.68 0.29 51.00
N ILE A 26 -4.04 -0.97 51.26
CA ILE A 26 -3.81 -2.08 50.32
C ILE A 26 -4.57 -1.83 49.01
N VAL A 27 -5.85 -1.43 49.09
CA VAL A 27 -6.66 -1.10 47.90
C VAL A 27 -6.07 0.09 47.14
N ALA A 28 -5.62 1.14 47.84
CA ALA A 28 -5.00 2.31 47.22
C ALA A 28 -3.69 1.96 46.49
N VAL A 29 -2.84 1.11 47.10
CA VAL A 29 -1.62 0.60 46.45
C VAL A 29 -1.97 -0.24 45.22
N TYR A 30 -2.99 -1.10 45.30
CA TYR A 30 -3.44 -1.92 44.18
C TYR A 30 -3.98 -1.08 43.02
N VAL A 31 -4.81 -0.06 43.30
CA VAL A 31 -5.32 0.86 42.27
C VAL A 31 -4.18 1.71 41.69
N GLY A 32 -3.25 2.18 42.52
CA GLY A 32 -2.04 2.87 42.06
C GLY A 32 -1.18 2.01 41.14
N TRP A 33 -1.02 0.72 41.46
CA TRP A 33 -0.35 -0.26 40.61
C TRP A 33 -1.05 -0.47 39.27
N ILE A 34 -2.39 -0.55 39.26
CA ILE A 34 -3.19 -0.63 38.02
C ILE A 34 -3.01 0.61 37.14
N ILE A 35 -3.07 1.81 37.72
CA ILE A 35 -2.89 3.06 36.96
C ILE A 35 -1.47 3.14 36.39
N PHE A 36 -0.47 2.78 37.19
CA PHE A 36 0.92 2.74 36.76
C PHE A 36 1.14 1.71 35.63
N SER A 37 0.59 0.51 35.78
CA SER A 37 0.61 -0.54 34.75
C SER A 37 -0.03 -0.06 33.45
N ARG A 38 -1.26 0.46 33.51
CA ARG A 38 -1.98 0.96 32.34
C ARG A 38 -1.25 2.12 31.66
N HIS A 39 -0.59 2.98 32.43
CA HIS A 39 0.14 4.12 31.87
C HIS A 39 1.36 3.66 31.05
N GLN A 40 2.03 2.58 31.47
CA GLN A 40 3.11 1.97 30.69
C GLN A 40 2.60 1.33 29.40
N ASP A 41 1.46 0.63 29.45
CA ASP A 41 0.91 -0.09 28.30
C ASP A 41 0.40 0.86 27.20
N THR A 42 -0.22 1.98 27.57
CA THR A 42 -0.81 2.96 26.63
C THR A 42 0.22 3.46 25.62
N ARG A 43 1.46 3.75 26.06
CA ARG A 43 2.56 4.20 25.21
C ARG A 43 3.01 3.16 24.18
N ALA A 44 2.85 1.87 24.50
CA ALA A 44 3.21 0.78 23.58
C ALA A 44 2.13 0.54 22.52
N TYR A 45 0.84 0.77 22.85
CA TYR A 45 -0.25 0.64 21.89
C TYR A 45 -0.20 1.70 20.79
N ASP A 46 0.05 2.96 21.14
CA ASP A 46 0.11 4.06 20.16
C ASP A 46 1.22 3.85 19.13
N LYS A 47 2.41 3.40 19.59
CA LYS A 47 3.53 3.08 18.71
C LYS A 47 3.20 1.93 17.76
N ARG A 48 2.64 0.82 18.29
CA ARG A 48 2.24 -0.33 17.47
C ARG A 48 1.15 0.03 16.46
N ALA A 49 0.20 0.88 16.83
CA ALA A 49 -0.83 1.37 15.93
C ALA A 49 -0.23 2.24 14.81
N ALA A 50 0.68 3.16 15.15
CA ALA A 50 1.40 3.97 14.17
C ALA A 50 2.27 3.11 13.23
N ASP A 51 3.02 2.14 13.77
CA ASP A 51 3.85 1.22 12.98
C ASP A 51 2.99 0.34 12.07
N ALA A 52 1.83 -0.14 12.56
CA ALA A 52 0.90 -0.94 11.78
C ALA A 52 0.25 -0.12 10.64
N GLN A 53 -0.12 1.13 10.91
CA GLN A 53 -0.63 2.04 9.87
C GLN A 53 0.44 2.35 8.83
N GLY A 54 1.67 2.64 9.26
CA GLY A 54 2.79 2.89 8.35
C GLY A 54 3.09 1.71 7.42
N LYS A 55 2.99 0.47 7.92
CA LYS A 55 3.13 -0.74 7.08
C LYS A 55 2.01 -0.86 6.06
N LYS A 56 0.75 -0.70 6.49
CA LYS A 56 -0.41 -0.74 5.58
C LYS A 56 -0.33 0.33 4.50
N GLN A 57 0.11 1.54 4.85
CA GLN A 57 0.28 2.62 3.88
C GLN A 57 1.32 2.25 2.81
N ARG A 58 2.47 1.71 3.21
CA ARG A 58 3.52 1.29 2.26
C ARG A 58 3.04 0.19 1.32
N GLU A 59 2.28 -0.77 1.83
CA GLU A 59 1.68 -1.83 1.02
C GLU A 59 0.67 -1.26 0.02
N GLN A 60 -0.15 -0.30 0.44
CA GLN A 60 -1.10 0.39 -0.45
C GLN A 60 -0.37 1.23 -1.51
N ASP A 61 0.68 1.95 -1.14
CA ASP A 61 1.49 2.75 -2.06
C ASP A 61 2.17 1.85 -3.10
N GLN A 62 2.70 0.70 -2.68
CA GLN A 62 3.29 -0.31 -3.58
C GLN A 62 2.23 -0.87 -4.54
N ALA A 63 1.07 -1.27 -4.01
CA ALA A 63 -0.03 -1.78 -4.83
C ALA A 63 -0.52 -0.73 -5.85
N ALA A 64 -0.56 0.55 -5.47
CA ALA A 64 -0.93 1.64 -6.38
C ALA A 64 0.11 1.82 -7.50
N ILE A 65 1.41 1.73 -7.19
CA ILE A 65 2.48 1.78 -8.20
C ILE A 65 2.37 0.59 -9.17
N GLU A 66 2.11 -0.61 -8.66
CA GLU A 66 1.92 -1.81 -9.49
C GLU A 66 0.73 -1.66 -10.45
N GLN A 67 -0.40 -1.11 -9.98
CA GLN A 67 -1.56 -0.83 -10.84
C GLN A 67 -1.25 0.17 -11.96
N LEU A 68 -0.33 1.11 -11.74
CA LEU A 68 0.13 2.07 -12.75
C LEU A 68 1.22 1.53 -13.69
N GLY A 69 1.60 0.26 -13.54
CA GLY A 69 2.58 -0.43 -14.39
C GLY A 69 3.96 -0.64 -13.76
N GLY A 70 4.08 -0.44 -12.45
CA GLY A 70 5.31 -0.67 -11.72
C GLY A 70 6.44 0.27 -12.15
N SER A 71 7.67 -0.18 -11.99
CA SER A 71 8.87 0.54 -12.46
C SER A 71 9.43 -0.01 -13.78
N GLN A 72 8.83 -1.06 -14.33
CA GLN A 72 9.31 -1.74 -15.53
C GLN A 72 8.67 -1.16 -16.78
N LEU A 73 9.43 -1.11 -17.87
CA LEU A 73 8.91 -0.77 -19.19
C LEU A 73 7.98 -1.89 -19.66
N ALA A 74 6.70 -1.57 -19.88
CA ALA A 74 5.71 -2.55 -20.31
C ALA A 74 4.62 -1.91 -21.18
N ILE A 75 4.13 -2.68 -22.15
CA ILE A 75 2.90 -2.36 -22.87
C ILE A 75 1.76 -3.02 -22.09
N GLN A 76 0.91 -2.21 -21.46
CA GLN A 76 -0.19 -2.65 -20.60
C GLN A 76 -1.42 -3.06 -21.40
N MET A 77 -1.68 -2.35 -22.49
CA MET A 77 -2.79 -2.65 -23.40
C MET A 77 -2.42 -2.28 -24.82
N LEU A 78 -2.88 -3.09 -25.77
CA LEU A 78 -2.86 -2.81 -27.20
C LEU A 78 -4.10 -3.47 -27.81
N TYR A 79 -4.96 -2.67 -28.41
CA TYR A 79 -6.22 -3.10 -28.98
C TYR A 79 -6.58 -2.31 -30.22
N ALA A 80 -7.19 -2.98 -31.19
CA ALA A 80 -7.77 -2.38 -32.38
C ALA A 80 -9.02 -3.17 -32.80
N PRO A 81 -9.97 -2.57 -33.54
CA PRO A 81 -11.08 -3.32 -34.10
C PRO A 81 -10.55 -4.38 -35.08
N PRO A 82 -10.99 -5.64 -34.98
CA PRO A 82 -10.42 -6.72 -35.78
C PRO A 82 -10.81 -6.61 -37.25
N ARG A 83 -11.94 -6.00 -37.59
CA ARG A 83 -12.48 -5.88 -38.95
C ARG A 83 -13.10 -4.51 -39.16
N ILE A 84 -12.81 -3.88 -40.30
CA ILE A 84 -13.47 -2.68 -40.80
C ILE A 84 -13.77 -2.80 -42.30
N HIS A 85 -14.70 -2.01 -42.82
CA HIS A 85 -14.91 -1.91 -44.27
C HIS A 85 -13.89 -0.95 -44.89
N ARG A 86 -13.58 -1.19 -46.17
CA ARG A 86 -12.74 -0.25 -46.92
C ARG A 86 -13.34 1.16 -46.91
N GLY A 87 -12.52 2.12 -46.50
CA GLY A 87 -12.91 3.54 -46.41
C GLY A 87 -13.40 3.97 -45.03
N GLU A 88 -13.59 3.03 -44.09
CA GLU A 88 -13.88 3.34 -42.70
C GLU A 88 -12.60 3.70 -41.92
N THR A 89 -12.81 4.40 -40.81
CA THR A 89 -11.79 4.72 -39.81
C THR A 89 -11.79 3.67 -38.70
N ALA A 90 -10.62 3.20 -38.31
CA ALA A 90 -10.41 2.39 -37.10
C ALA A 90 -9.72 3.24 -36.02
N GLN A 91 -9.81 2.79 -34.76
CA GLN A 91 -9.03 3.36 -33.66
C GLN A 91 -8.12 2.27 -33.08
N VAL A 92 -6.83 2.57 -33.00
CA VAL A 92 -5.85 1.73 -32.31
C VAL A 92 -5.61 2.36 -30.94
N CYS A 93 -6.00 1.65 -29.89
CA CYS A 93 -5.84 2.10 -28.51
C CYS A 93 -4.71 1.33 -27.84
N PHE A 94 -3.83 2.05 -27.15
CA PHE A 94 -2.71 1.46 -26.43
C PHE A 94 -2.43 2.18 -25.12
N GLY A 95 -1.70 1.48 -24.25
CA GLY A 95 -1.32 1.92 -22.93
C GLY A 95 0.07 1.39 -22.62
N VAL A 96 0.98 2.28 -22.24
CA VAL A 96 2.37 1.96 -21.93
C VAL A 96 2.76 2.51 -20.57
N ALA A 97 3.56 1.76 -19.83
CA ALA A 97 4.13 2.16 -18.55
C ALA A 97 5.64 2.36 -18.68
N ASN A 98 6.16 3.40 -18.01
CA ASN A 98 7.59 3.74 -17.95
C ASN A 98 8.29 3.92 -19.30
N ALA A 99 7.54 4.29 -20.34
CA ALA A 99 8.08 4.60 -21.66
C ALA A 99 8.41 6.10 -21.77
N ARG A 100 9.59 6.40 -22.33
CA ARG A 100 10.02 7.75 -22.69
C ARG A 100 9.54 8.15 -24.07
N THR A 101 9.55 7.21 -25.02
CA THR A 101 9.06 7.41 -26.39
C THR A 101 8.24 6.22 -26.83
N VAL A 102 7.27 6.47 -27.71
CA VAL A 102 6.45 5.45 -28.34
C VAL A 102 6.42 5.71 -29.84
N THR A 103 6.49 4.64 -30.62
CA THR A 103 6.26 4.66 -32.07
C THR A 103 5.18 3.65 -32.41
N LEU A 104 4.32 4.02 -33.36
CA LEU A 104 3.27 3.15 -33.88
C LEU A 104 3.44 3.09 -35.39
N GLU A 105 3.93 1.97 -35.91
CA GLU A 105 4.11 1.78 -37.36
C GLU A 105 2.92 1.00 -37.93
N PRO A 106 2.44 1.27 -39.17
CA PRO A 106 2.95 2.23 -40.16
C PRO A 106 2.34 3.65 -40.01
N GLN A 107 1.89 4.06 -38.82
CA GLN A 107 1.37 5.42 -38.62
C GLN A 107 2.51 6.45 -38.62
N ASN A 108 2.39 7.47 -39.48
CA ASN A 108 3.39 8.56 -39.55
C ASN A 108 3.17 9.64 -38.48
N SER A 109 2.02 9.64 -37.81
CA SER A 109 1.72 10.62 -36.76
C SER A 109 2.57 10.34 -35.52
N GLN A 110 3.17 11.39 -34.95
CA GLN A 110 3.87 11.28 -33.69
C GLN A 110 2.88 10.94 -32.56
N VAL A 111 3.16 9.85 -31.85
CA VAL A 111 2.38 9.39 -30.70
C VAL A 111 3.17 9.59 -29.42
N TRP A 112 2.47 9.72 -28.30
CA TRP A 112 3.06 10.00 -27.00
C TRP A 112 2.85 8.80 -26.06
N PRO A 113 3.80 8.54 -25.13
CA PRO A 113 3.55 7.61 -24.04
C PRO A 113 2.31 8.02 -23.24
N SER A 114 1.38 7.08 -23.05
CA SER A 114 0.16 7.27 -22.27
C SER A 114 -0.29 5.91 -21.75
N HIS A 115 -0.99 5.89 -20.60
CA HIS A 115 -1.65 4.69 -20.07
C HIS A 115 -2.91 4.30 -20.85
N ASN A 116 -3.53 5.24 -21.57
CA ASN A 116 -4.68 4.99 -22.42
C ASN A 116 -4.79 6.09 -23.49
N LEU A 117 -4.28 5.82 -24.69
CA LEU A 117 -4.36 6.70 -25.84
C LEU A 117 -4.91 5.93 -27.04
N CYS A 118 -5.90 6.52 -27.71
CA CYS A 118 -6.46 5.99 -28.95
C CYS A 118 -6.06 6.89 -30.13
N VAL A 119 -5.56 6.27 -31.18
CA VAL A 119 -5.13 6.93 -32.42
C VAL A 119 -6.07 6.51 -33.55
N GLU A 120 -6.65 7.48 -34.24
CA GLU A 120 -7.45 7.21 -35.44
C GLU A 120 -6.55 6.80 -36.60
N VAL A 121 -6.87 5.67 -37.22
CA VAL A 121 -6.15 5.11 -38.36
C VAL A 121 -7.10 4.83 -39.51
N ARG A 122 -6.59 4.95 -40.75
CA ARG A 122 -7.36 4.72 -41.98
C ARG A 122 -6.63 3.72 -42.89
N PRO A 123 -6.59 2.43 -42.52
CA PRO A 123 -5.92 1.43 -43.34
C PRO A 123 -6.72 1.16 -44.63
N ALA A 124 -6.06 1.22 -45.77
CA ALA A 124 -6.69 0.93 -47.07
C ALA A 124 -6.81 -0.58 -47.35
N LYS A 125 -6.06 -1.39 -46.62
CA LYS A 125 -5.96 -2.86 -46.70
C LYS A 125 -5.67 -3.40 -45.30
N THR A 126 -5.85 -4.70 -45.08
CA THR A 126 -5.44 -5.36 -43.84
C THR A 126 -4.03 -4.95 -43.46
N THR A 127 -3.89 -4.32 -42.30
CA THR A 127 -2.63 -3.71 -41.85
C THR A 127 -2.34 -4.16 -40.42
N THR A 128 -1.14 -4.68 -40.22
CA THR A 128 -0.60 -4.94 -38.88
C THR A 128 0.08 -3.68 -38.37
N TYR A 129 -0.32 -3.26 -37.19
CA TYR A 129 0.28 -2.14 -36.47
C TYR A 129 1.25 -2.66 -35.43
N THR A 130 2.48 -2.17 -35.45
CA THR A 130 3.52 -2.52 -34.47
C THR A 130 3.74 -1.32 -33.55
N LEU A 131 3.40 -1.50 -32.27
CA LEU A 131 3.67 -0.53 -31.22
C LEU A 131 5.03 -0.84 -30.61
N THR A 132 5.95 0.12 -30.63
CA THR A 132 7.24 0.03 -29.93
C THR A 132 7.32 1.11 -28.86
N ALA A 133 7.58 0.70 -27.62
CA ALA A 133 7.79 1.59 -26.50
C ALA A 133 9.24 1.50 -26.05
N THR A 134 9.89 2.66 -25.86
CA THR A 134 11.29 2.75 -25.44
C THR A 134 11.40 3.44 -24.08
N GLY A 135 12.08 2.81 -23.14
CA GLY A 135 12.33 3.31 -21.79
C GLY A 135 13.42 4.38 -21.74
N ALA A 136 13.58 5.02 -20.58
CA ALA A 136 14.63 6.01 -20.36
C ALA A 136 16.05 5.42 -20.35
N ASP A 137 16.16 4.12 -20.09
CA ASP A 137 17.36 3.29 -20.13
C ASP A 137 17.73 2.81 -21.55
N GLY A 138 16.90 3.14 -22.55
CA GLY A 138 17.09 2.72 -23.94
C GLY A 138 16.58 1.31 -24.24
N GLN A 139 16.03 0.58 -23.28
CA GLN A 139 15.36 -0.69 -23.55
C GLN A 139 14.07 -0.45 -24.34
N SER A 140 13.70 -1.41 -25.18
CA SER A 140 12.47 -1.33 -25.97
C SER A 140 11.66 -2.61 -25.87
N VAL A 141 10.34 -2.45 -25.77
CA VAL A 141 9.36 -3.53 -25.87
C VAL A 141 8.47 -3.27 -27.09
N SER A 142 8.01 -4.32 -27.76
CA SER A 142 7.10 -4.20 -28.90
C SER A 142 5.95 -5.20 -28.83
N GLN A 143 4.79 -4.80 -29.37
CA GLN A 143 3.61 -5.63 -29.55
C GLN A 143 2.92 -5.27 -30.86
N GLU A 144 2.17 -6.22 -31.41
CA GLU A 144 1.48 -6.07 -32.68
C GLU A 144 -0.02 -6.25 -32.55
N VAL A 145 -0.78 -5.53 -33.38
CA VAL A 145 -2.23 -5.71 -33.53
C VAL A 145 -2.62 -5.58 -34.99
N THR A 146 -3.48 -6.46 -35.47
CA THR A 146 -3.90 -6.49 -36.88
C THR A 146 -5.32 -5.96 -37.03
N VAL A 147 -5.50 -5.05 -37.98
CA VAL A 147 -6.83 -4.58 -38.43
C VAL A 147 -7.10 -5.16 -39.81
N GLU A 148 -8.09 -6.04 -39.93
CA GLU A 148 -8.53 -6.61 -41.20
C GLU A 148 -9.45 -5.63 -41.94
N VAL A 149 -9.25 -5.46 -43.24
CA VAL A 149 -10.09 -4.62 -44.09
C VAL A 149 -10.78 -5.48 -45.13
N HIS A 150 -12.12 -5.42 -45.17
CA HIS A 150 -12.96 -6.12 -46.15
C HIS A 150 -13.51 -5.17 -47.22
#